data_AF-A0A656DAU7-F1
#
_entry.id   AF-A0A656DAU7-F1
#
_cell.length_a   1.000
_cell.length_b   1.000
_cell.length_c   1.000
_cell.angle_alpha   90.00
_cell.angle_beta   90.00
_cell.angle_gamma   90.00
#
_symmetry.space_group_name_H-M   'P 1'
#
loop_
_entity.id
_entity.type
_entity.pdbx_description
1 polymer ?
#
loop_
_entity_poly.entity_id
_entity_poly.type
_entity_poly.pdbx_seq_one_letter_code
_entity_poly.pdbx_strand_id
1 'polypeptide(L)' 'MPRCPLCGFVYPDGVTTCPDCNIELIEEKPEICIYCGAEIEPGLPYCPECGKIFLTRIFEPEDEIECD' A
#
# COMPACT_ATOMS: atom_id res chain seq x y z
N MET A 1 -8.46 -3.39 6.46
CA MET A 1 -7.38 -4.40 6.27
C MET A 1 -6.03 -3.70 6.18
N PRO A 2 -5.27 -3.68 7.28
CA PRO A 2 -3.95 -3.07 7.35
C PRO A 2 -2.93 -3.80 6.45
N ARG A 3 -2.01 -3.06 5.85
CA ARG A 3 -0.98 -3.57 4.93
C ARG A 3 0.41 -3.12 5.33
N CYS A 4 1.41 -3.95 5.05
CA CYS A 4 2.80 -3.60 5.29
C CYS A 4 3.31 -2.70 4.14
N PRO A 5 3.81 -1.49 4.41
CA PRO A 5 4.32 -0.61 3.35
C PRO A 5 5.64 -1.10 2.73
N LEU A 6 6.33 -2.04 3.39
CA LEU A 6 7.63 -2.56 2.94
C LEU A 6 7.48 -3.83 2.08
N CYS A 7 6.76 -4.84 2.56
CA CYS A 7 6.55 -6.08 1.81
C CYS A 7 5.24 -6.14 1.01
N GLY A 8 4.28 -5.26 1.30
CA GLY A 8 2.99 -5.20 0.60
C GLY A 8 1.97 -6.26 1.06
N PHE A 9 2.28 -7.08 2.07
CA PHE A 9 1.35 -8.09 2.57
C PHE A 9 0.17 -7.43 3.31
N VAL A 10 -1.03 -7.97 3.10
CA VAL A 10 -2.27 -7.50 3.73
C VAL A 10 -2.60 -8.43 4.90
N TYR A 11 -2.98 -7.84 6.02
CA TYR A 11 -3.30 -8.53 7.25
C TYR A 11 -4.78 -8.34 7.63
N PRO A 12 -5.37 -9.28 8.39
CA PRO A 12 -6.69 -9.09 8.97
C PRO A 12 -6.68 -7.93 9.98
N ASP A 13 -7.86 -7.36 10.23
CA ASP A 13 -8.02 -6.28 11.19
C ASP A 13 -7.64 -6.75 12.61
N GLY A 14 -6.98 -5.88 13.38
CA GLY A 14 -6.42 -6.20 14.70
C GLY A 14 -4.92 -6.52 14.69
N VAL A 15 -4.30 -6.72 13.52
CA VAL A 15 -2.85 -6.75 13.39
C VAL A 15 -2.36 -5.32 13.15
N THR A 16 -1.44 -4.83 13.99
CA THR A 16 -0.88 -3.47 13.86
C THR A 16 0.55 -3.45 13.35
N THR A 17 1.25 -4.58 13.41
CA THR A 17 2.67 -4.69 13.08
C THR A 17 2.91 -5.88 12.16
N CYS A 18 3.74 -5.70 11.14
CA CYS A 18 4.17 -6.79 10.25
C CYS A 18 5.11 -7.75 11.01
N PRO A 19 4.80 -9.05 11.14
CA PRO A 19 5.68 -10.02 11.80
C PRO A 19 7.00 -10.28 11.06
N ASP A 20 7.04 -10.07 9.73
CA ASP A 20 8.25 -10.30 8.92
C ASP A 20 9.16 -9.07 8.84
N CYS A 21 8.57 -7.88 8.71
CA CYS A 21 9.30 -6.63 8.56
C CYS A 21 9.47 -5.86 9.88
N ASN A 22 8.70 -6.22 10.91
CA ASN A 22 8.68 -5.57 12.22
C ASN A 22 8.45 -4.04 12.15
N ILE A 23 7.54 -3.63 11.27
CA ILE A 23 7.10 -2.24 11.08
C ILE A 23 5.59 -2.11 11.25
N GLU A 24 5.13 -0.90 11.54
CA GLU A 24 3.70 -0.61 11.64
C GLU A 24 3.01 -0.79 10.29
N LEU A 25 1.81 -1.36 10.35
CA LEU A 25 0.95 -1.53 9.19
C LEU A 25 0.11 -0.26 9.00
N ILE A 26 -0.16 0.06 7.74
CA ILE A 26 -0.97 1.21 7.36
C ILE A 26 -2.27 0.73 6.72
N GLU A 27 -3.37 1.44 6.93
CA GLU A 27 -4.64 1.11 6.29
C GLU A 27 -4.75 1.75 4.89
N GLU A 28 -4.09 2.89 4.70
CA GLU A 28 -4.14 3.68 3.48
C GLU A 28 -2.81 3.69 2.71
N LYS A 29 -2.78 4.40 1.58
CA LYS A 29 -1.57 4.55 0.76
C LYS A 29 -0.58 5.45 1.51
N PRO A 30 0.73 5.14 1.54
CA PRO A 30 1.68 5.98 2.23
C PRO A 30 1.79 7.34 1.53
N GLU A 31 1.63 8.43 2.29
CA GLU A 31 1.86 9.81 1.81
C GLU A 31 3.36 10.15 1.74
N ILE A 32 4.20 9.41 2.46
CA ILE A 32 5.65 9.58 2.47
C ILE A 32 6.32 8.26 2.08
N CYS A 33 7.25 8.33 1.16
CA CYS A 33 8.03 7.19 0.72
C CYS A 33 8.95 6.70 1.84
N ILE A 34 8.73 5.48 2.29
CA ILE A 34 9.57 4.84 3.31
C ILE A 34 11.02 4.58 2.84
N TYR A 35 11.28 4.65 1.52
CA TYR A 35 12.59 4.36 0.95
C TYR A 35 13.46 5.61 0.77
N CYS A 36 12.87 6.74 0.36
CA CYS A 36 13.62 7.98 0.11
C CYS A 36 13.15 9.18 0.92
N GLY A 37 12.02 9.08 1.63
CA GLY A 37 11.44 10.18 2.41
C GLY A 37 10.69 11.22 1.58
N ALA A 38 10.54 11.03 0.27
CA ALA A 38 9.79 11.94 -0.58
C ALA A 38 8.27 11.86 -0.33
N GLU A 39 7.58 12.97 -0.52
CA GLU A 39 6.12 13.00 -0.55
C GLU A 39 5.60 12.24 -1.78
N ILE A 40 4.54 11.46 -1.58
CA ILE A 40 3.88 10.67 -2.60
C ILE A 40 2.52 11.29 -2.84
N GLU A 41 2.26 11.70 -4.08
CA GLU A 41 0.94 12.19 -4.44
C GLU A 41 -0.12 11.10 -4.28
N PRO A 42 -1.31 11.45 -3.76
CA PRO A 42 -2.41 10.51 -3.62
C PRO A 42 -2.76 9.88 -4.97
N GLY A 43 -3.03 8.59 -4.97
CA GLY A 43 -3.36 7.83 -6.18
C GLY A 43 -2.16 7.22 -6.91
N LEU A 44 -0.92 7.68 -6.71
CA LEU A 44 0.24 7.09 -7.41
C LEU A 44 0.61 5.70 -6.87
N PRO A 45 0.72 4.64 -7.70
CA PRO A 45 1.10 3.30 -7.25
C PRO A 45 2.61 3.14 -7.00
N TYR A 46 3.40 4.20 -7.19
CA TYR A 46 4.84 4.22 -7.03
C TYR A 46 5.32 5.60 -6.58
N CYS A 47 6.54 5.66 -6.05
CA CYS A 47 7.21 6.92 -5.71
C CYS A 47 7.85 7.52 -6.98
N PRO A 48 7.48 8.74 -7.39
CA PRO A 48 8.06 9.39 -8.57
C PRO A 48 9.54 9.76 -8.39
N GLU A 49 9.98 9.97 -7.15
CA GLU A 49 11.36 10.38 -6.85
C GLU A 49 12.36 9.21 -6.88
N CYS A 50 11.99 8.05 -6.30
CA CYS A 50 12.90 6.89 -6.22
C CYS A 50 12.52 5.70 -7.11
N GLY A 51 11.34 5.73 -7.74
CA GLY A 51 10.84 4.67 -8.62
C GLY A 51 10.36 3.40 -7.91
N LYS A 52 10.29 3.39 -6.56
CA LYS A 52 9.79 2.22 -5.81
C LYS A 52 8.27 2.12 -5.93
N ILE A 53 7.79 0.93 -6.27
CA ILE A 53 6.37 0.64 -6.44
C ILE A 53 5.80 0.20 -5.09
N PHE A 54 4.72 0.85 -4.66
CA PHE A 54 3.92 0.41 -3.52
C PHE A 54 2.86 -0.51 -4.08
N LEU A 55 3.16 -1.81 -4.14
CA LEU A 55 2.27 -2.80 -4.73
C LEU A 55 0.88 -2.71 -4.05
N THR A 56 -0.06 -2.12 -4.78
CA THR A 56 -1.50 -2.25 -4.54
C THR A 56 -2.14 -2.56 -5.87
N ARG A 57 -2.34 -3.84 -6.13
CA ARG A 57 -3.55 -4.21 -6.86
C ARG A 57 -4.68 -3.97 -5.87
N ILE A 58 -5.20 -2.74 -5.87
CA ILE A 58 -6.55 -2.51 -5.38
C ILE A 58 -7.40 -3.12 -6.48
N PHE A 59 -7.75 -4.41 -6.33
CA PHE A 59 -8.99 -4.85 -6.94
C PHE A 59 -10.04 -4.19 -6.07
N GLU A 60 -10.54 -3.04 -6.52
CA GLU A 60 -11.83 -2.58 -6.04
C GLU A 60 -12.82 -3.70 -6.41
N PRO A 61 -13.60 -4.24 -5.46
CA PRO A 61 -14.63 -5.21 -5.77
C PRO A 61 -15.75 -4.63 -6.68
N GLU A 62 -15.65 -3.35 -7.03
CA GLU A 62 -16.60 -2.57 -7.83
C GLU A 62 -16.08 -2.26 -9.25
N ASP A 63 -15.02 -2.92 -9.73
CA ASP A 63 -14.91 -3.19 -11.18
C ASP A 63 -16.08 -4.13 -11.55
N GLU A 64 -17.28 -3.57 -11.56
CA GLU A 64 -18.48 -4.10 -12.15
C GLU A 64 -18.13 -4.35 -13.62
N ILE A 65 -17.74 -5.60 -13.91
CA ILE A 65 -17.70 -6.09 -15.29
C ILE A 65 -19.16 -6.12 -15.73
N GLU A 66 -19.65 -4.99 -16.22
CA GLU A 66 -20.88 -4.91 -16.99
C GLU A 66 -20.60 -5.65 -18.31
N CYS A 67 -20.97 -6.93 -18.34
CA CYS A 67 -21.10 -7.67 -19.59
C CYS A 67 -22.48 -7.36 -20.17
N ASP A 68 -22.53 -6.46 -21.16
CA ASP A 68 -23.62 -6.42 -22.14
C ASP A 68 -23.42 -7.53 -23.21
#